data_AF-A0A3M7QU62-F1
#
_entry.id   AF-A0A3M7QU62-F1
#
_cell.length_a   1.000
_cell.length_b   1.000
_cell.length_c   1.000
_cell.angle_alpha   90.00
_cell.angle_beta   90.00
_cell.angle_gamma   90.00
#
_symmetry.space_group_name_H-M   'P 1'
#
loop_
_entity.id
_entity.type
_entity.pdbx_description
1 polymer ?
#
loop_
_entity_poly.entity_id
_entity_poly.type
_entity_poly.pdbx_seq_one_letter_code
_entity_poly.pdbx_strand_id
1 'polypeptide(L)'
;MIEEIKERCNSRLNLIKILSNKKWGLDLKTLGNLYKSLIGSILDYSFPCLNSLSETNIKRLEVIQNSAVRSILKLRYDTPSNILHNEAYKLKRLTVSNRLFELSERYVRAGLSHSVPLTVRLVEEYNKGFESRYIEALARYRYTNK
;
A
#
# COMPACT_ATOMS: atom_id res chain seq x y z
N MET A 1 -14.18 -7.71 3.84
CA MET A 1 -13.38 -6.51 3.54
C MET A 1 -12.13 -6.81 2.68
N ILE A 2 -11.09 -7.49 3.18
CA ILE A 2 -9.89 -7.78 2.35
C ILE A 2 -10.21 -8.57 1.10
N GLU A 3 -10.99 -9.65 1.23
CA GLU A 3 -11.36 -10.48 0.08
C GLU A 3 -12.17 -9.68 -0.95
N GLU A 4 -13.06 -8.79 -0.51
CA GLU A 4 -13.80 -7.88 -1.39
C GLU A 4 -12.88 -6.90 -2.14
N ILE A 5 -11.92 -6.27 -1.45
CA ILE A 5 -10.91 -5.40 -2.09
C ILE A 5 -10.12 -6.19 -3.12
N LYS A 6 -9.69 -7.40 -2.75
CA LYS A 6 -8.94 -8.31 -3.62
C LYS A 6 -9.76 -8.72 -4.85
N GLU A 7 -11.04 -9.05 -4.71
CA GLU A 7 -11.93 -9.39 -5.83
C GLU A 7 -12.09 -8.21 -6.79
N ARG A 8 -12.34 -7.01 -6.26
CA ARG A 8 -12.45 -5.78 -7.06
C ARG A 8 -11.15 -5.50 -7.82
N CYS A 9 -10.00 -5.61 -7.16
CA CYS A 9 -8.69 -5.43 -7.78
C CYS A 9 -8.40 -6.49 -8.86
N ASN A 10 -8.75 -7.76 -8.63
CA ASN A 10 -8.57 -8.83 -9.62
C ASN A 10 -9.45 -8.64 -10.86
N SER A 11 -10.71 -8.24 -10.67
CA SER A 11 -11.61 -7.89 -11.79
C SER A 11 -10.99 -6.81 -12.69
N ARG A 12 -10.44 -5.74 -12.09
CA ARG A 12 -9.76 -4.67 -12.83
C ARG A 12 -8.42 -5.09 -13.43
N LEU A 13 -7.68 -5.98 -12.76
CA LEU A 13 -6.44 -6.55 -13.29
C LEU A 13 -6.67 -7.33 -14.59
N ASN A 14 -7.77 -8.08 -14.69
CA ASN A 14 -8.10 -8.81 -15.90
C ASN A 14 -8.33 -7.86 -17.09
N LEU A 15 -8.94 -6.70 -16.87
CA LEU A 15 -9.07 -5.67 -17.91
C LEU A 15 -7.70 -5.18 -18.40
N ILE A 16 -6.77 -4.91 -17.47
CA ILE A 16 -5.40 -4.49 -17.81
C ILE A 16 -4.67 -5.58 -18.60
N LYS A 17 -4.81 -6.85 -18.22
CA LYS A 17 -4.23 -8.00 -18.95
C LYS A 17 -4.74 -8.08 -20.38
N ILE A 18 -6.06 -7.93 -20.58
CA ILE A 18 -6.67 -7.96 -21.91
C ILE A 18 -6.15 -6.79 -22.76
N LEU A 19 -6.21 -5.57 -22.23
CA LEU A 19 -5.79 -4.36 -22.92
C LEU A 19 -4.31 -4.38 -23.28
N SER A 20 -3.48 -4.85 -22.37
CA SER A 20 -2.04 -4.96 -22.60
C SER A 20 -1.69 -5.95 -23.73
N ASN A 21 -2.48 -7.00 -23.95
CA ASN A 21 -2.20 -8.03 -24.96
C ASN A 21 -2.81 -7.75 -26.35
N LYS A 22 -3.40 -6.56 -26.58
CA LYS A 22 -4.00 -6.23 -27.89
C LYS A 22 -2.95 -5.82 -28.93
N LYS A 23 -3.21 -6.18 -30.19
CA LYS A 23 -2.31 -5.95 -31.34
C LYS A 23 -2.01 -4.48 -31.64
N TRP A 24 -2.94 -3.56 -31.33
CA TRP A 24 -2.77 -2.13 -31.58
C TRP A 24 -1.87 -1.43 -30.54
N GLY A 25 -1.39 -2.16 -29.51
CA GLY A 25 -0.30 -1.76 -28.64
C GLY A 25 -0.54 -0.46 -27.86
N LEU A 26 -1.10 -0.55 -26.65
CA LEU A 26 -1.17 0.60 -25.75
C LEU A 26 0.21 1.01 -25.27
N ASP A 27 0.47 2.32 -25.26
CA ASP A 27 1.67 2.88 -24.66
C ASP A 27 1.77 2.53 -23.16
N LEU A 28 3.01 2.31 -22.69
CA LEU A 28 3.32 1.94 -21.31
C LEU A 28 2.84 3.00 -20.32
N LYS A 29 2.89 4.29 -20.69
CA LYS A 29 2.37 5.38 -19.84
C LYS A 29 0.84 5.29 -19.71
N THR A 30 0.16 4.92 -20.79
CA THR A 30 -1.31 4.77 -20.80
C THR A 30 -1.75 3.58 -19.95
N LEU A 31 -1.10 2.42 -20.11
CA LEU A 31 -1.29 1.27 -19.21
C LEU A 31 -0.91 1.61 -17.76
N GLY A 32 0.15 2.41 -17.62
CA GLY A 32 0.56 3.18 -16.46
C GLY A 32 -0.61 3.80 -15.71
N ASN A 33 -1.30 4.69 -16.41
CA ASN A 33 -2.42 5.48 -15.91
C ASN A 33 -3.68 4.65 -15.69
N LEU A 34 -3.95 3.64 -16.54
CA LEU A 34 -5.10 2.76 -16.40
C LEU A 34 -5.04 1.97 -15.10
N TYR A 35 -3.89 1.38 -14.75
CA TYR A 35 -3.72 0.75 -13.45
C TYR A 35 -3.96 1.72 -12.30
N LYS A 36 -3.39 2.93 -12.36
CA LYS A 36 -3.56 3.93 -11.31
C LYS A 36 -5.03 4.27 -11.12
N SER A 37 -5.76 4.43 -12.22
CA SER A 37 -7.17 4.82 -12.22
C SER A 37 -8.10 3.68 -11.80
N LEU A 38 -7.76 2.42 -12.12
CA LEU A 38 -8.63 1.27 -11.89
C LEU A 38 -8.32 0.50 -10.60
N ILE A 39 -7.04 0.26 -10.30
CA ILE A 39 -6.59 -0.51 -9.13
C ILE A 39 -6.02 0.43 -8.07
N GLY A 40 -5.18 1.39 -8.47
CA GLY A 40 -4.57 2.35 -7.53
C GLY A 40 -5.62 3.14 -6.76
N SER A 41 -6.70 3.58 -7.42
CA SER A 41 -7.83 4.27 -6.76
C SER A 41 -8.55 3.42 -5.70
N ILE A 42 -8.70 2.11 -5.93
CA ILE A 42 -9.33 1.18 -4.96
C ILE A 42 -8.45 1.08 -3.72
N LEU A 43 -7.13 0.91 -3.90
CA LEU A 43 -6.17 0.79 -2.81
C LEU A 43 -6.03 2.11 -2.04
N ASP A 44 -5.90 3.23 -2.76
CA ASP A 44 -5.75 4.57 -2.19
C ASP A 44 -6.99 4.95 -1.35
N TYR A 45 -8.21 4.64 -1.81
CA TYR A 45 -9.42 4.91 -1.03
C TYR A 45 -9.52 4.02 0.22
N SER A 46 -9.06 2.76 0.11
CA SER A 46 -9.15 1.79 1.20
C SER A 46 -8.02 1.94 2.24
N PHE A 47 -7.10 2.88 2.05
CA PHE A 47 -5.88 3.00 2.85
C PHE A 47 -6.07 3.00 4.38
N PRO A 48 -7.11 3.65 4.97
CA PRO A 48 -7.25 3.70 6.42
C PRO A 48 -7.44 2.30 7.01
N CYS A 49 -8.18 1.45 6.29
CA CYS A 49 -8.43 0.07 6.66
C CYS A 49 -7.23 -0.83 6.34
N LEU A 50 -6.51 -0.55 5.26
CA LEU A 50 -5.36 -1.36 4.83
C LEU A 50 -4.16 -1.22 5.76
N ASN A 51 -3.97 -0.07 6.41
CA ASN A 51 -2.89 0.15 7.37
C ASN A 51 -3.03 -0.66 8.66
N SER A 52 -4.23 -1.12 8.99
CA SER A 52 -4.48 -1.99 10.15
C SER A 52 -4.32 -3.49 9.83
N LEU A 53 -3.94 -3.83 8.60
CA LEU A 53 -3.83 -5.23 8.17
C LEU A 53 -2.49 -5.86 8.57
N SER A 54 -2.53 -7.19 8.72
CA SER A 54 -1.31 -7.99 8.84
C SER A 54 -0.45 -7.89 7.57
N GLU A 55 0.86 -8.02 7.75
CA GLU A 55 1.83 -8.02 6.65
C GLU A 55 1.51 -9.10 5.60
N THR A 56 0.99 -10.26 6.04
CA THR A 56 0.53 -11.34 5.16
C THR A 56 -0.58 -10.90 4.21
N ASN A 57 -1.52 -10.08 4.67
CA ASN A 57 -2.61 -9.58 3.83
C ASN A 57 -2.16 -8.46 2.89
N ILE A 58 -1.23 -7.60 3.32
CA ILE A 58 -0.59 -6.60 2.46
C ILE A 58 0.15 -7.30 1.31
N LYS A 59 0.92 -8.35 1.61
CA LYS A 59 1.61 -9.17 0.59
C LYS A 59 0.63 -9.75 -0.45
N ARG A 60 -0.58 -10.14 -0.05
CA ARG A 60 -1.61 -10.62 -1.00
C ARG A 60 -2.06 -9.54 -1.99
N LEU A 61 -2.15 -8.29 -1.56
CA LEU A 61 -2.44 -7.16 -2.44
C LEU A 61 -1.24 -6.83 -3.34
N GLU A 62 -0.02 -6.93 -2.81
CA GLU A 62 1.21 -6.76 -3.61
C GLU A 62 1.33 -7.78 -4.74
N VAL A 63 0.85 -9.01 -4.56
CA VAL A 63 0.79 -10.01 -5.65
C VAL A 63 -0.05 -9.49 -6.83
N ILE A 64 -1.16 -8.79 -6.58
CA ILE A 64 -1.99 -8.21 -7.63
C ILE A 64 -1.23 -7.09 -8.36
N GLN A 65 -0.54 -6.22 -7.62
CA GLN A 65 0.32 -5.19 -8.20
C GLN A 65 1.42 -5.81 -9.06
N ASN A 66 2.12 -6.82 -8.56
CA ASN A 66 3.17 -7.53 -9.27
C ASN A 66 2.63 -8.17 -10.56
N SER A 67 1.43 -8.77 -10.52
CA SER A 67 0.76 -9.30 -11.71
C SER A 67 0.43 -8.22 -12.73
N ALA A 68 0.00 -7.03 -12.28
CA ALA A 68 -0.24 -5.90 -13.16
C ALA A 68 1.06 -5.41 -13.82
N VAL A 69 2.13 -5.25 -13.04
CA VAL A 69 3.45 -4.80 -13.53
C VAL A 69 3.99 -5.77 -14.57
N ARG A 70 3.93 -7.09 -14.32
CA ARG A 70 4.32 -8.11 -15.30
C ARG A 70 3.53 -7.98 -16.60
N SER A 71 2.22 -7.80 -16.48
CA SER A 71 1.33 -7.69 -17.64
C SER A 71 1.69 -6.46 -18.48
N ILE A 72 1.87 -5.31 -17.83
CA ILE A 72 2.18 -4.02 -18.48
C ILE A 72 3.54 -4.05 -19.15
N LEU A 73 4.57 -4.54 -18.46
CA LEU A 73 5.96 -4.54 -18.94
C LEU A 73 6.33 -5.79 -19.76
N LYS A 74 5.39 -6.71 -19.98
CA LYS A 74 5.62 -7.98 -20.68
C LYS A 74 6.74 -8.82 -20.07
N LEU A 75 6.86 -8.78 -18.76
CA LEU A 75 7.86 -9.57 -18.04
C LEU A 75 7.42 -11.03 -17.93
N ARG A 76 8.40 -11.93 -17.84
CA ARG A 76 8.16 -13.35 -17.63
C ARG A 76 7.43 -13.61 -16.30
N TYR A 77 6.78 -14.75 -16.18
CA TYR A 77 6.05 -15.13 -14.97
C TYR A 77 6.97 -15.45 -13.78
N ASP A 78 8.21 -15.84 -14.05
CA ASP A 78 9.23 -16.27 -13.08
C ASP A 78 10.08 -15.10 -12.54
N THR A 79 9.92 -13.89 -13.09
CA THR A 79 10.66 -12.70 -12.60
C THR A 79 10.44 -12.52 -11.09
N PRO A 80 11.49 -12.40 -10.27
CA PRO A 80 11.33 -12.29 -8.82
C PRO A 80 10.74 -10.93 -8.39
N SER A 81 10.08 -10.89 -7.23
CA SER A 81 9.34 -9.71 -6.74
C SER A 81 10.21 -8.47 -6.55
N ASN A 82 11.48 -8.65 -6.12
CA ASN A 82 12.43 -7.54 -5.97
C ASN A 82 12.67 -6.78 -7.28
N ILE A 83 12.82 -7.50 -8.39
CA ILE A 83 12.97 -6.90 -9.72
C ILE A 83 11.69 -6.18 -10.10
N LEU A 84 10.52 -6.77 -9.85
CA LEU A 84 9.23 -6.13 -10.12
C LEU A 84 9.02 -4.84 -9.34
N HIS A 85 9.48 -4.78 -8.08
CA HIS A 85 9.40 -3.56 -7.28
C HIS A 85 10.27 -2.44 -7.86
N ASN A 86 11.47 -2.75 -8.36
CA ASN A 86 12.32 -1.79 -9.06
C ASN A 86 11.70 -1.32 -10.38
N GLU A 87 11.15 -2.25 -11.17
CA GLU A 87 10.46 -1.92 -12.42
C GLU A 87 9.17 -1.10 -12.19
N ALA A 88 8.43 -1.40 -11.12
CA ALA A 88 7.29 -0.60 -10.70
C ALA A 88 7.71 0.84 -10.37
N TYR A 89 8.86 1.02 -9.73
CA TYR A 89 9.40 2.34 -9.42
C TYR A 89 9.68 3.15 -10.70
N LYS A 90 10.20 2.53 -11.76
CA LYS A 90 10.37 3.19 -13.07
C LYS A 90 9.03 3.64 -13.68
N LEU A 91 7.95 2.90 -13.43
CA LEU A 91 6.59 3.30 -13.78
C LEU A 91 5.99 4.37 -12.84
N LYS A 92 6.81 4.96 -11.95
CA LYS A 92 6.42 5.88 -10.88
C LYS A 92 5.38 5.28 -9.93
N ARG A 93 5.56 4.00 -9.60
CA ARG A 93 4.69 3.27 -8.66
C ARG A 93 5.48 2.74 -7.49
N LEU A 94 4.98 3.02 -6.29
CA LEU A 94 5.47 2.44 -5.05
C LEU A 94 4.86 1.06 -4.84
N THR A 95 5.48 0.24 -4.00
CA THR A 95 4.84 -0.97 -3.46
C THR A 95 3.57 -0.60 -2.71
N VAL A 96 2.62 -1.54 -2.57
CA VAL A 96 1.37 -1.28 -1.83
C VAL A 96 1.69 -0.79 -0.43
N SER A 97 2.61 -1.45 0.28
CA SER A 97 3.01 -1.04 1.63
C SER A 97 3.54 0.41 1.68
N ASN A 98 4.50 0.74 0.81
CA ASN A 98 5.10 2.09 0.80
C ASN A 98 4.08 3.16 0.42
N ARG A 99 3.16 2.85 -0.50
CA ARG A 99 2.08 3.76 -0.90
C ARG A 99 1.12 4.04 0.24
N LEU A 100 0.72 3.01 0.98
CA LEU A 100 -0.17 3.13 2.13
C LEU A 100 0.48 3.94 3.27
N PHE A 101 1.77 3.69 3.51
CA PHE A 101 2.56 4.46 4.47
C PHE A 101 2.64 5.95 4.07
N GLU A 102 3.03 6.24 2.82
CA GLU A 102 3.11 7.61 2.31
C GLU A 102 1.76 8.33 2.38
N LEU A 103 0.65 7.64 2.07
CA LEU A 103 -0.68 8.20 2.22
C LEU A 103 -1.00 8.52 3.68
N SER A 104 -0.76 7.59 4.61
CA SER A 104 -1.01 7.86 6.03
C SER A 104 -0.21 9.04 6.53
N GLU A 105 1.06 9.14 6.14
CA GLU A 105 1.93 10.24 6.55
C GLU A 105 1.39 11.58 6.02
N ARG A 106 0.98 11.64 4.75
CA ARG A 106 0.39 12.84 4.15
C ARG A 106 -0.90 13.27 4.84
N TYR A 107 -1.79 12.32 5.14
CA TYR A 107 -3.05 12.62 5.82
C TYR A 107 -2.84 13.10 7.26
N VAL A 108 -1.97 12.43 8.01
CA VAL A 108 -1.64 12.85 9.39
C VAL A 108 -0.96 14.22 9.37
N ARG A 109 0.02 14.42 8.50
CA ARG A 109 0.72 15.71 8.34
C ARG A 109 -0.26 16.83 8.00
N ALA A 110 -1.09 16.63 6.99
CA ALA A 110 -2.09 17.63 6.59
C ALA A 110 -3.10 17.90 7.71
N GLY A 111 -3.57 16.86 8.41
CA GLY A 111 -4.47 17.00 9.55
C GLY A 111 -3.86 17.80 10.70
N LEU A 112 -2.57 17.59 11.00
CA LEU A 112 -1.84 18.37 11.99
C LEU A 112 -1.61 19.82 11.55
N SER A 113 -1.22 20.05 10.29
CA SER A 113 -1.01 21.39 9.74
C SER A 113 -2.27 22.25 9.78
N HIS A 114 -3.45 21.65 9.62
CA HIS A 114 -4.74 22.34 9.70
C HIS A 114 -5.41 22.22 11.08
N SER A 115 -4.70 21.67 12.07
CA SER A 115 -5.21 21.45 13.43
C SER A 115 -6.56 20.75 13.48
N VAL A 116 -6.76 19.75 12.61
CA VAL A 116 -8.00 18.95 12.56
C VAL A 116 -8.18 18.27 13.93
N PRO A 117 -9.27 18.55 14.66
CA PRO A 117 -9.41 18.13 16.06
C PRO A 117 -9.26 16.62 16.27
N LEU A 118 -9.79 15.82 15.36
CA LEU A 118 -9.69 14.35 15.43
C LEU A 118 -8.25 13.87 15.25
N THR A 119 -7.50 14.45 14.32
CA THR A 119 -6.10 14.07 14.06
C THR A 119 -5.20 14.44 15.24
N VAL A 120 -5.38 15.65 15.78
CA VAL A 120 -4.63 16.12 16.96
C VAL A 120 -4.89 15.19 18.15
N ARG A 121 -6.17 14.92 18.46
CA ARG A 121 -6.55 13.99 19.54
C ARG A 121 -5.97 12.59 19.36
N LEU A 122 -6.06 12.03 18.15
CA LEU A 122 -5.51 10.71 17.83
C LEU A 122 -3.99 10.63 18.09
N VAL A 123 -3.26 11.67 17.69
CA VAL A 123 -1.80 11.73 17.90
C VAL A 123 -1.45 11.87 19.38
N GLU A 124 -2.18 12.70 20.12
CA GLU A 124 -2.00 12.84 21.57
C GLU A 124 -2.29 11.53 22.32
N GLU A 125 -3.39 10.84 21.99
CA GLU A 125 -3.74 9.54 22.57
C GLU A 125 -2.67 8.49 22.27
N TYR A 126 -2.17 8.45 21.03
CA TYR A 126 -1.09 7.55 20.63
C TYR A 126 0.20 7.81 21.42
N ASN A 127 0.59 9.07 21.57
CA ASN A 127 1.80 9.46 22.31
C ASN A 127 1.71 9.06 23.79
N LYS A 128 0.58 9.31 24.45
CA LYS A 128 0.34 8.89 25.85
C LYS A 128 0.46 7.36 26.01
N GLY A 129 -0.14 6.60 25.09
CA GLY A 129 -0.06 5.14 25.11
C GLY A 129 1.35 4.61 24.82
N PHE A 130 2.16 5.33 24.05
CA PHE A 130 3.57 4.99 23.82
C PHE A 130 4.41 5.21 25.08
N GLU A 131 4.28 6.36 25.73
CA GLU A 131 4.97 6.67 27.00
C GLU A 131 4.65 5.64 28.09
N SER A 132 3.37 5.28 28.25
CA SER A 132 2.95 4.27 29.22
C SER A 132 3.64 2.91 28.99
N ARG A 133 3.67 2.43 27.74
CA ARG A 133 4.31 1.15 27.39
C ARG A 133 5.81 1.17 27.60
N TYR A 134 6.46 2.31 27.31
CA TYR A 134 7.89 2.49 27.52
C TYR A 134 8.25 2.46 29.01
N ILE A 135 7.47 3.14 29.86
CA ILE A 135 7.65 3.12 31.31
C ILE A 135 7.46 1.69 31.85
N GLU A 136 6.44 0.97 31.39
CA GLU A 136 6.21 -0.42 31.80
C GLU A 136 7.35 -1.35 31.39
N ALA A 137 7.86 -1.21 30.15
CA ALA A 137 9.01 -1.98 29.67
C ALA A 137 10.28 -1.70 30.50
N LEU A 138 10.54 -0.43 30.82
CA LEU A 138 11.65 -0.03 31.69
C LEU A 138 11.49 -0.56 33.12
N ALA A 139 10.27 -0.57 33.65
CA ALA A 139 9.98 -1.15 34.95
C ALA A 139 10.28 -2.66 34.95
N ARG A 140 9.76 -3.42 33.98
CA ARG A 140 10.02 -4.86 33.83
C ARG A 140 11.52 -5.17 33.74
N TYR A 141 12.26 -4.42 32.94
CA TYR A 141 13.72 -4.58 32.82
C TYR A 141 14.46 -4.36 34.15
N ARG A 142 13.98 -3.44 34.98
CA ARG A 142 14.53 -3.16 36.31
C ARG A 142 14.24 -4.28 37.32
N TYR A 143 13.10 -4.98 37.18
CA TYR A 143 12.73 -6.11 38.06
C TYR A 143 13.43 -7.42 37.68
N THR A 144 13.77 -7.63 36.40
CA THR A 144 14.45 -8.86 35.94
C THR A 144 15.96 -8.86 36.16
N ASN A 145 16.57 -7.70 36.39
CA ASN A 145 18.02 -7.53 36.63
C ASN A 145 18.35 -7.29 38.11
N LYS A 146 17.46 -7.72 39.02
CA LYS A 146 17.61 -7.66 40.46
C LYS A 146 17.47 -9.07 41.02
#